data_AF-A0A536ABB4-F1
#
_entry.id   AF-A0A536ABB4-F1
#
_cell.length_a   1.000
_cell.length_b   1.000
_cell.length_c   1.000
_cell.angle_alpha   90.00
_cell.angle_beta   90.00
_cell.angle_gamma   90.00
#
_symmetry.space_group_name_H-M   'P 1'
#
loop_
_entity.id
_entity.type
_entity.pdbx_description
1 polymer ?
#
loop_
_entity_poly.entity_id
_entity_poly.type
_entity_poly.pdbx_seq_one_letter_code
_entity_poly.pdbx_strand_id
1 'polypeptide(L)'
;MGPSIAPPASVPSGIPGFHATWYGQSGYPTLCPGQISRAVVAYYNSGSLGWAVAPNTAAYLGTWNPEPGQDQPSLIGGNGTHGSPNTRWTEYNRPATLPVIGRYGTYVGPGQVAWFQFTVKAPPVPGTYRLYIRPLIEGVQWMEDYGVYWQVTVVPGDPAQRVTVESVDMAADAFTAGGVTYRFDPNDQFDYGDWLISYDQFKFILSAGDVVDVNYEPMTSAMSHFNIVADVGFAPPTVTWRVGNYDGPAVTIKNDVRVDFAEPASQRGQFYAVERAPVPAGTTTCTITSGPYANPTGSNQGGGSAAQPFIDYDVPSGTYCYRAGAHNQTASATAFAYTTPLSMPSPPEPVSHQPTSLDARVSSSASGSASTFDDSDVIKIAFDEAMRSPCPAGTSIRLRDGDGTVADVSGDCGTTTAVQTLGGVTYQPAYVLVITIRGTPTLITPGSIPGLQLPATVVAQGGITDEDAYPWDLTGSTDLVLGDPD
;
A
#
# COMPACT_ATOMS: atom_id res chain seq x y z
N MET A 1 25.47 -5.53 21.90
CA MET A 1 25.84 -5.38 23.33
C MET A 1 27.35 -5.17 23.40
N GLY A 2 27.81 -3.93 23.59
CA GLY A 2 29.25 -3.65 23.78
C GLY A 2 29.78 -4.16 25.12
N PRO A 3 31.11 -4.17 25.33
CA PRO A 3 31.71 -4.55 26.61
C PRO A 3 31.13 -3.70 27.75
N SER A 4 30.78 -4.33 28.87
CA SER A 4 30.30 -3.62 30.06
C SER A 4 31.45 -2.90 30.76
N ILE A 5 31.16 -1.73 31.33
CA ILE A 5 32.07 -1.04 32.23
C ILE A 5 31.80 -1.59 33.63
N ALA A 6 32.78 -2.30 34.20
CA ALA A 6 32.64 -3.04 35.46
C ALA A 6 32.52 -2.12 36.68
N PRO A 7 31.82 -2.54 37.75
CA PRO A 7 31.71 -1.78 39.00
C PRO A 7 33.07 -1.53 39.67
N PRO A 8 33.18 -0.49 40.52
CA PRO A 8 34.36 -0.29 41.34
C PRO A 8 34.51 -1.38 42.40
N ALA A 9 35.75 -1.65 42.85
CA ALA A 9 36.06 -2.73 43.81
C ALA A 9 35.46 -2.50 45.21
N SER A 10 35.14 -1.26 45.57
CA SER A 10 34.46 -0.88 46.81
C SER A 10 33.56 0.33 46.56
N VAL A 11 32.39 0.34 47.22
CA VAL A 11 31.44 1.46 47.17
C VAL A 11 31.16 1.99 48.58
N PRO A 12 31.02 3.32 48.77
CA PRO A 12 30.55 3.90 50.03
C PRO A 12 29.16 3.36 50.42
N SER A 13 28.86 3.29 51.72
CA SER A 13 27.58 2.78 52.21
C SER A 13 27.18 3.40 53.54
N GLY A 14 25.88 3.53 53.79
CA GLY A 14 25.34 4.02 55.06
C GLY A 14 25.36 5.54 55.22
N ILE A 15 25.46 6.30 54.13
CA ILE A 15 25.47 7.77 54.18
C ILE A 15 24.07 8.27 54.56
N PRO A 16 23.90 9.15 55.57
CA PRO A 16 22.58 9.63 55.98
C PRO A 16 21.82 10.34 54.85
N GLY A 17 20.67 9.78 54.43
CA GLY A 17 19.81 10.34 53.38
C GLY A 17 19.73 9.47 52.13
N PHE A 18 19.34 10.07 51.00
CA PHE A 18 19.36 9.42 49.68
C PHE A 18 20.72 9.62 49.03
N HIS A 19 21.42 8.53 48.74
CA HIS A 19 22.74 8.58 48.11
C HIS A 19 22.89 7.44 47.12
N ALA A 20 23.50 7.72 45.99
CA ALA A 20 23.79 6.76 44.94
C ALA A 20 25.31 6.64 44.74
N THR A 21 25.77 5.45 44.39
CA THR A 21 27.12 5.22 43.87
C THR A 21 27.03 4.49 42.55
N TRP A 22 27.76 4.94 41.53
CA TRP A 22 27.79 4.25 40.24
C TRP A 22 28.30 2.80 40.41
N TYR A 23 27.63 1.84 39.77
CA TYR A 23 27.85 0.40 39.95
C TYR A 23 27.99 -0.37 38.62
N GLY A 24 28.28 0.35 37.52
CA GLY A 24 28.50 -0.23 36.20
C GLY A 24 27.53 0.26 35.13
N GLN A 25 27.87 0.08 33.86
CA GLN A 25 26.99 0.39 32.73
C GLN A 25 27.33 -0.44 31.49
N SER A 26 26.41 -0.46 30.51
CA SER A 26 26.69 -0.96 29.17
C SER A 26 27.74 -0.09 28.45
N GLY A 27 28.49 -0.69 27.53
CA GLY A 27 29.41 0.06 26.66
C GLY A 27 28.72 1.02 25.69
N TYR A 28 29.54 1.73 24.92
CA TYR A 28 29.12 2.76 23.96
C TYR A 28 28.82 2.18 22.58
N PRO A 29 27.64 2.46 21.99
CA PRO A 29 27.29 1.93 20.68
C PRO A 29 27.91 2.76 19.54
N THR A 30 28.23 2.06 18.45
CA THR A 30 28.40 2.68 17.11
C THR A 30 27.18 2.32 16.29
N LEU A 31 26.53 3.33 15.71
CA LEU A 31 25.21 3.22 15.06
C LEU A 31 25.24 3.90 13.68
N CYS A 32 24.42 3.44 12.75
CA CYS A 32 24.05 4.20 11.55
C CYS A 32 22.99 5.26 11.91
N PRO A 33 22.81 6.30 11.09
CA PRO A 33 21.72 7.27 11.24
C PRO A 33 20.36 6.60 11.49
N GLY A 34 19.59 7.10 12.44
CA GLY A 34 18.26 6.58 12.76
C GLY A 34 18.22 5.27 13.57
N GLN A 35 19.32 4.51 13.66
CA GLN A 35 19.36 3.29 14.45
C GLN A 35 19.16 3.56 15.95
N ILE A 36 18.57 2.59 16.64
CA ILE A 36 18.25 2.66 18.05
C ILE A 36 19.15 1.71 18.85
N SER A 37 19.60 2.12 20.03
CA SER A 37 20.33 1.26 20.97
C SER A 37 19.78 1.39 22.39
N ARG A 38 19.85 0.28 23.12
CA ARG A 38 19.52 0.25 24.55
C ARG A 38 20.75 0.56 25.39
N ALA A 39 20.59 1.47 26.34
CA ALA A 39 21.54 1.87 27.35
C ALA A 39 21.12 1.32 28.72
N VAL A 40 22.09 0.82 29.49
CA VAL A 40 21.87 0.31 30.86
C VAL A 40 22.91 0.88 31.82
N VAL A 41 22.49 1.44 32.96
CA VAL A 41 23.37 1.85 34.07
C VAL A 41 22.88 1.26 35.38
N ALA A 42 23.81 0.84 36.24
CA ALA A 42 23.54 0.39 37.59
C ALA A 42 23.99 1.45 38.61
N TYR A 43 23.16 1.68 39.63
CA TYR A 43 23.51 2.46 40.81
C TYR A 43 23.29 1.65 42.07
N TYR A 44 24.27 1.68 42.97
CA TYR A 44 24.18 1.16 44.33
C TYR A 44 23.59 2.22 45.24
N ASN A 45 22.60 1.87 46.06
CA ASN A 45 22.07 2.74 47.10
C ASN A 45 23.06 2.79 48.27
N SER A 46 23.92 3.81 48.27
CA SER A 46 24.91 4.10 49.31
C SER A 46 24.32 4.85 50.50
N GLY A 47 23.04 5.23 50.42
CA GLY A 47 22.34 6.00 51.44
C GLY A 47 21.81 5.15 52.60
N SER A 48 21.22 5.83 53.58
CA SER A 48 20.48 5.22 54.69
C SER A 48 18.98 5.11 54.39
N LEU A 49 18.49 5.75 53.33
CA LEU A 49 17.09 5.73 52.90
C LEU A 49 16.92 4.93 51.61
N GLY A 50 15.85 4.14 51.52
CA GLY A 50 15.54 3.36 50.32
C GLY A 50 14.78 4.15 49.26
N TRP A 51 14.98 3.79 47.99
CA TRP A 51 14.27 4.37 46.85
C TRP A 51 13.02 3.56 46.56
N ALA A 52 11.85 4.20 46.49
CA ALA A 52 10.58 3.53 46.28
C ALA A 52 9.81 4.17 45.13
N VAL A 53 8.92 3.43 44.46
CA VAL A 53 7.98 4.00 43.48
C VAL A 53 6.85 4.76 44.21
N ALA A 54 7.22 5.86 44.87
CA ALA A 54 6.32 6.73 45.62
C ALA A 54 6.79 8.19 45.54
N PRO A 55 5.89 9.18 45.73
CA PRO A 55 6.25 10.59 45.73
C PRO A 55 7.44 10.87 46.64
N ASN A 56 8.37 11.71 46.18
CA ASN A 56 9.56 12.15 46.93
C ASN A 56 10.54 11.03 47.34
N THR A 57 10.40 9.82 46.78
CA THR A 57 11.31 8.68 47.05
C THR A 57 11.71 7.90 45.79
N ALA A 58 11.06 8.19 44.66
CA ALA A 58 11.35 7.55 43.38
C ALA A 58 12.63 8.12 42.78
N ALA A 59 13.57 7.22 42.46
CA ALA A 59 14.79 7.62 41.77
C ALA A 59 14.58 7.68 40.26
N TYR A 60 15.13 8.71 39.64
CA TYR A 60 15.14 8.92 38.20
C TYR A 60 16.58 9.11 37.75
N LEU A 61 16.78 8.97 36.44
CA LEU A 61 17.87 9.58 35.72
C LEU A 61 17.37 10.89 35.13
N GLY A 62 18.16 11.95 35.26
CA GLY A 62 17.94 13.23 34.58
C GLY A 62 19.10 13.57 33.66
N THR A 63 18.84 14.36 32.62
CA THR A 63 19.90 14.92 31.76
C THR A 63 20.78 15.88 32.57
N TRP A 64 22.08 15.89 32.28
CA TRP A 64 23.07 16.57 33.10
C TRP A 64 24.12 17.33 32.26
N ASN A 65 24.96 18.10 32.97
CA ASN A 65 26.10 18.83 32.40
C ASN A 65 27.26 17.88 32.07
N PRO A 66 28.15 18.23 31.12
CA PRO A 66 28.11 19.44 30.29
C PRO A 66 27.11 19.38 29.12
N GLU A 67 26.69 18.18 28.68
CA GLU A 67 25.87 17.99 27.47
C GLU A 67 24.76 16.94 27.75
N PRO A 68 23.47 17.23 27.53
CA PRO A 68 22.90 18.47 26.97
C PRO A 68 22.81 19.64 27.97
N GLY A 69 23.23 19.43 29.21
CA GLY A 69 23.01 20.35 30.32
C GLY A 69 21.94 19.84 31.28
N GLN A 70 21.96 20.35 32.51
CA GLN A 70 20.97 19.97 33.52
C GLN A 70 19.55 20.27 33.04
N ASP A 71 18.69 19.24 33.05
CA ASP A 71 17.29 19.30 32.65
C ASP A 71 17.03 19.77 31.20
N GLN A 72 18.05 19.75 30.33
CA GLN A 72 17.93 20.14 28.92
C GLN A 72 17.55 18.96 28.02
N PRO A 73 16.90 19.21 26.86
CA PRO A 73 16.60 18.18 25.86
C PRO A 73 17.88 17.62 25.22
N SER A 74 17.90 16.31 24.98
CA SER A 74 19.01 15.62 24.31
C SER A 74 18.76 15.48 22.81
N LEU A 75 19.84 15.52 22.03
CA LEU A 75 19.80 15.21 20.58
C LEU A 75 19.59 13.72 20.28
N ILE A 76 19.79 12.83 21.27
CA ILE A 76 19.81 11.37 21.06
C ILE A 76 18.71 10.63 21.82
N GLY A 77 17.80 11.33 22.49
CA GLY A 77 16.64 10.72 23.14
C GLY A 77 15.76 11.70 23.90
N GLY A 78 14.54 11.25 24.21
CA GLY A 78 13.48 12.04 24.82
C GLY A 78 12.10 11.42 24.66
N ASN A 79 11.07 12.23 24.85
CA ASN A 79 9.67 11.83 24.68
C ASN A 79 9.00 12.47 23.45
N GLY A 80 9.78 13.09 22.56
CA GLY A 80 9.25 13.79 21.38
C GLY A 80 8.83 15.24 21.62
N THR A 81 8.97 15.76 22.85
CA THR A 81 8.69 17.17 23.17
C THR A 81 9.97 17.99 23.25
N HIS A 82 9.86 19.32 23.20
CA HIS A 82 10.99 20.26 23.36
C HIS A 82 12.17 20.01 22.40
N GLY A 83 11.88 19.51 21.18
CA GLY A 83 12.90 19.22 20.16
C GLY A 83 13.69 17.93 20.38
N SER A 84 13.39 17.15 21.43
CA SER A 84 14.01 15.85 21.67
C SER A 84 13.42 14.75 20.77
N PRO A 85 14.21 13.73 20.37
CA PRO A 85 13.67 12.54 19.70
C PRO A 85 12.66 11.79 20.58
N ASN A 86 11.69 11.09 19.97
CA ASN A 86 10.80 10.21 20.73
C ASN A 86 11.42 8.81 20.89
N THR A 87 12.14 8.60 22.00
CA THR A 87 12.72 7.31 22.39
C THR A 87 12.01 6.69 23.59
N ARG A 88 10.80 7.14 23.90
CA ARG A 88 9.97 6.69 25.04
C ARG A 88 10.64 6.89 26.41
N TRP A 89 11.42 7.97 26.55
CA TRP A 89 11.85 8.42 27.87
C TRP A 89 10.64 8.83 28.70
N THR A 90 10.80 8.82 30.03
CA THR A 90 9.71 9.21 30.94
C THR A 90 9.31 10.67 30.70
N GLU A 91 10.29 11.53 30.45
CA GLU A 91 10.13 12.92 29.99
C GLU A 91 11.27 13.27 29.02
N TYR A 92 11.18 14.41 28.33
CA TYR A 92 12.24 14.86 27.39
C TYR A 92 13.63 14.95 28.04
N ASN A 93 13.69 15.11 29.36
CA ASN A 93 14.91 15.20 30.16
C ASN A 93 15.00 14.13 31.26
N ARG A 94 14.15 13.08 31.22
CA ARG A 94 14.14 11.96 32.16
C ARG A 94 14.31 10.63 31.43
N PRO A 95 15.56 10.21 31.14
CA PRO A 95 15.84 8.98 30.38
C PRO A 95 15.16 7.73 30.92
N ALA A 96 15.16 7.56 32.24
CA ALA A 96 14.50 6.46 32.91
C ALA A 96 14.09 6.88 34.32
N THR A 97 12.95 6.37 34.77
CA THR A 97 12.68 6.20 36.20
C THR A 97 13.08 4.80 36.63
N LEU A 98 13.17 4.55 37.94
CA LEU A 98 13.49 3.27 38.55
C LEU A 98 12.61 2.14 37.97
N PRO A 99 13.13 1.24 37.11
CA PRO A 99 12.37 0.15 36.54
C PRO A 99 12.85 -1.18 37.14
N VAL A 100 12.01 -1.78 38.00
CA VAL A 100 11.85 -3.24 38.14
C VAL A 100 13.12 -4.06 38.46
N ILE A 101 13.38 -4.36 39.75
CA ILE A 101 14.29 -5.46 40.14
C ILE A 101 13.55 -6.79 39.92
N GLY A 102 13.60 -7.34 38.69
CA GLY A 102 12.87 -8.58 38.34
C GLY A 102 11.36 -8.48 38.60
N ARG A 103 10.63 -9.60 38.67
CA ARG A 103 9.15 -9.62 38.69
C ARG A 103 8.46 -8.85 39.86
N TYR A 104 9.17 -8.38 40.91
CA TYR A 104 8.51 -7.85 42.13
C TYR A 104 9.23 -6.73 42.94
N GLY A 105 10.31 -6.10 42.49
CA GLY A 105 10.96 -5.05 43.30
C GLY A 105 10.52 -3.62 42.95
N THR A 106 9.65 -2.99 43.77
CA THR A 106 9.32 -1.54 43.73
C THR A 106 10.13 -0.71 44.72
N TYR A 107 11.14 -1.31 45.33
CA TYR A 107 11.95 -0.73 46.40
C TYR A 107 13.41 -1.14 46.28
N VAL A 108 14.31 -0.18 46.46
CA VAL A 108 15.77 -0.36 46.51
C VAL A 108 16.26 0.12 47.86
N GLY A 109 16.42 -0.81 48.79
CA GLY A 109 16.90 -0.52 50.13
C GLY A 109 18.37 -0.10 50.17
N PRO A 110 18.82 0.47 51.30
CA PRO A 110 20.24 0.67 51.58
C PRO A 110 21.05 -0.58 51.28
N GLY A 111 22.12 -0.42 50.51
CA GLY A 111 22.99 -1.52 50.12
C GLY A 111 22.55 -2.37 48.92
N GLN A 112 21.46 -2.00 48.25
CA GLN A 112 20.98 -2.69 47.05
C GLN A 112 21.37 -1.97 45.76
N VAL A 113 21.42 -2.71 44.65
CA VAL A 113 21.74 -2.19 43.32
C VAL A 113 20.45 -2.06 42.50
N ALA A 114 20.26 -0.88 41.90
CA ALA A 114 19.20 -0.58 40.94
C ALA A 114 19.77 -0.56 39.52
N TRP A 115 19.00 -1.05 38.54
CA TRP A 115 19.36 -1.02 37.12
C TRP A 115 18.39 -0.13 36.36
N PHE A 116 18.89 0.89 35.68
CA PHE A 116 18.10 1.78 34.84
C PHE A 116 18.35 1.45 33.37
N GLN A 117 17.29 1.41 32.59
CA GLN A 117 17.32 1.05 31.19
C GLN A 117 16.59 2.12 30.39
N PHE A 118 17.24 2.62 29.34
CA PHE A 118 16.65 3.61 28.44
C PHE A 118 17.14 3.40 27.02
N THR A 119 16.49 4.07 26.08
CA THR A 119 16.71 3.91 24.65
C THR A 119 17.30 5.20 24.08
N VAL A 120 18.29 5.11 23.19
CA VAL A 120 18.83 6.24 22.42
C VAL A 120 18.63 6.00 20.93
N LYS A 121 18.44 7.07 20.14
CA LYS A 121 18.34 7.05 18.68
C LYS A 121 19.49 7.85 18.08
N ALA A 122 20.17 7.30 17.09
CA ALA A 122 21.24 7.96 16.35
C ALA A 122 20.70 9.14 15.53
N PRO A 123 21.26 10.36 15.66
CA PRO A 123 20.94 11.49 14.80
C PRO A 123 21.25 11.24 13.32
N PRO A 124 20.67 12.03 12.39
CA PRO A 124 20.91 11.86 10.95
C PRO A 124 22.34 12.22 10.52
N VAL A 125 23.01 13.10 11.27
CA VAL A 125 24.36 13.57 10.94
C VAL A 125 25.39 12.62 11.57
N PRO A 126 26.36 12.08 10.80
CA PRO A 126 27.47 11.32 11.35
C PRO A 126 28.31 12.17 12.32
N GLY A 127 28.75 11.55 13.41
CA GLY A 127 29.48 12.25 14.46
C GLY A 127 29.44 11.53 15.80
N THR A 128 30.00 12.17 16.82
CA THR A 128 29.96 11.64 18.18
C THR A 128 29.01 12.48 19.03
N TYR A 129 28.00 11.84 19.60
CA TYR A 129 27.00 12.47 20.44
C TYR A 129 27.14 11.98 21.87
N ARG A 130 26.98 12.88 22.84
CA ARG A 130 27.05 12.54 24.26
C ARG A 130 25.74 12.83 24.96
N LEU A 131 25.46 12.02 25.97
CA LEU A 131 24.36 12.22 26.90
C LEU A 131 24.92 12.00 28.30
N TYR A 132 25.12 13.08 29.03
CA TYR A 132 25.44 13.04 30.46
C TYR A 132 24.15 12.89 31.26
N ILE A 133 24.20 12.04 32.27
CA ILE A 133 23.08 11.75 33.16
C ILE A 133 23.51 11.83 34.61
N ARG A 134 22.57 12.17 35.47
CA ARG A 134 22.78 12.16 36.92
C ARG A 134 21.54 11.57 37.62
N PRO A 135 21.72 10.71 38.63
CA PRO A 135 20.60 10.16 39.35
C PRO A 135 20.01 11.21 40.31
N LEU A 136 18.69 11.20 40.48
CA LEU A 136 17.99 12.10 41.39
C LEU A 136 16.81 11.40 42.06
N ILE A 137 16.36 11.93 43.19
CA ILE A 137 15.04 11.68 43.75
C ILE A 137 14.14 12.83 43.29
N GLU A 138 13.15 12.52 42.46
CA GLU A 138 12.31 13.54 41.81
C GLU A 138 11.64 14.45 42.86
N GLY A 139 11.74 15.77 42.65
CA GLY A 139 11.19 16.77 43.56
C GLY A 139 11.94 16.94 44.89
N VAL A 140 13.02 16.18 45.14
CA VAL A 140 13.75 16.23 46.41
C VAL A 140 15.20 16.66 46.23
N GLN A 141 16.00 15.87 45.52
CA GLN A 141 17.44 16.15 45.38
C GLN A 141 18.07 15.44 44.18
N TRP A 142 19.07 16.06 43.59
CA TRP A 142 20.05 15.37 42.76
C TRP A 142 21.04 14.63 43.65
N MET A 143 21.23 13.33 43.42
CA MET A 143 22.23 12.52 44.14
C MET A 143 23.62 12.73 43.54
N GLU A 144 24.62 11.97 43.94
CA GLU A 144 26.01 12.15 43.52
C GLU A 144 26.19 12.13 41.99
N ASP A 145 27.09 13.00 41.51
CA ASP A 145 27.53 13.03 40.12
C ASP A 145 28.85 12.27 39.99
N TYR A 146 28.85 11.20 39.20
CA TYR A 146 30.05 10.43 38.86
C TYR A 146 30.51 10.67 37.42
N GLY A 147 30.00 11.73 36.76
CA GLY A 147 30.30 12.04 35.37
C GLY A 147 29.80 10.96 34.42
N VAL A 148 28.66 10.33 34.74
CA VAL A 148 28.12 9.20 33.97
C VAL A 148 27.54 9.70 32.65
N TYR A 149 27.95 9.09 31.55
CA TYR A 149 27.48 9.46 30.23
C TYR A 149 27.40 8.28 29.28
N TRP A 150 26.68 8.49 28.18
CA TRP A 150 26.76 7.69 26.97
C TRP A 150 27.43 8.46 25.85
N GLN A 151 28.35 7.79 25.16
CA GLN A 151 28.84 8.22 23.86
C GLN A 151 28.17 7.37 22.78
N VAL A 152 27.54 8.00 21.79
CA VAL A 152 27.00 7.35 20.60
C VAL A 152 27.82 7.83 19.41
N THR A 153 28.53 6.90 18.77
CA THR A 153 29.23 7.19 17.52
C THR A 153 28.29 6.88 16.37
N VAL A 154 27.87 7.91 15.63
CA VAL A 154 27.15 7.76 14.38
C VAL A 154 28.16 7.71 13.25
N VAL A 155 28.26 6.55 12.60
CA VAL A 155 29.07 6.40 11.39
C VAL A 155 28.25 6.84 10.17
N PRO A 156 28.89 7.26 9.06
CA PRO A 156 28.19 7.31 7.78
C PRO A 156 27.51 5.97 7.56
N GLY A 157 26.26 5.99 7.08
CA GLY A 157 25.66 4.78 6.52
C GLY A 157 26.56 4.25 5.40
N ASP A 158 26.41 2.98 5.04
CA ASP A 158 27.10 2.43 3.86
C ASP A 158 26.92 3.37 2.66
N PRO A 159 27.92 3.49 1.76
CA PRO A 159 27.76 4.34 0.59
C PRO A 159 26.49 3.93 -0.17
N ALA A 160 25.64 4.90 -0.48
CA ALA A 160 24.38 4.65 -1.16
C ALA A 160 24.64 3.82 -2.42
N GLN A 161 23.97 2.67 -2.51
CA GLN A 161 23.96 1.88 -3.72
C GLN A 161 23.05 2.58 -4.72
N ARG A 162 23.62 3.03 -5.84
CA ARG A 162 22.82 3.52 -6.96
C ARG A 162 22.21 2.35 -7.71
N VAL A 163 20.89 2.32 -7.79
CA VAL A 163 20.12 1.28 -8.48
C VAL A 163 19.14 1.88 -9.47
N THR A 164 18.77 1.09 -10.49
CA THR A 164 17.67 1.43 -11.40
C THR A 164 16.49 0.54 -11.06
N VAL A 165 15.34 1.15 -10.80
CA VAL A 165 14.11 0.46 -10.42
C VAL A 165 13.62 -0.39 -11.61
N GLU A 166 13.49 -1.69 -11.41
CA GLU A 166 12.99 -2.64 -12.40
C GLU A 166 11.47 -2.79 -12.32
N SER A 167 10.94 -2.91 -11.10
CA SER A 167 9.51 -2.99 -10.85
C SER A 167 9.16 -2.42 -9.48
N VAL A 168 7.89 -2.06 -9.32
CA VAL A 168 7.37 -1.45 -8.10
C VAL A 168 6.11 -2.20 -7.66
N ASP A 169 6.05 -2.59 -6.40
CA ASP A 169 4.90 -3.19 -5.74
C ASP A 169 4.43 -2.28 -4.60
N MET A 170 3.46 -1.42 -4.92
CA MET A 170 2.91 -0.43 -3.99
C MET A 170 2.01 -1.04 -2.91
N ALA A 171 1.54 -2.29 -3.10
CA ALA A 171 0.75 -2.99 -2.08
C ALA A 171 1.66 -3.64 -1.04
N ALA A 172 2.86 -4.05 -1.45
CA ALA A 172 3.88 -4.62 -0.58
C ALA A 172 4.89 -3.59 -0.04
N ASP A 173 4.70 -2.30 -0.37
CA ASP A 173 5.63 -1.19 -0.09
C ASP A 173 7.06 -1.56 -0.45
N ALA A 174 7.25 -1.96 -1.71
CA ALA A 174 8.53 -2.47 -2.18
C ALA A 174 8.81 -2.11 -3.65
N PHE A 175 10.09 -2.12 -4.02
CA PHE A 175 10.53 -2.12 -5.41
C PHE A 175 11.64 -3.14 -5.62
N THR A 176 11.90 -3.52 -6.87
CA THR A 176 13.01 -4.40 -7.23
C THR A 176 14.03 -3.68 -8.08
N ALA A 177 15.30 -4.02 -7.89
CA ALA A 177 16.39 -3.56 -8.75
C ALA A 177 17.56 -4.55 -8.69
N GLY A 178 18.11 -4.93 -9.85
CA GLY A 178 19.19 -5.92 -9.93
C GLY A 178 18.81 -7.29 -9.35
N GLY A 179 17.53 -7.66 -9.40
CA GLY A 179 17.01 -8.88 -8.76
C GLY A 179 16.93 -8.85 -7.22
N VAL A 180 17.18 -7.71 -6.59
CA VAL A 180 17.03 -7.49 -5.14
C VAL A 180 15.71 -6.77 -4.87
N THR A 181 15.01 -7.17 -3.81
CA THR A 181 13.82 -6.47 -3.33
C THR A 181 14.18 -5.50 -2.21
N TYR A 182 13.83 -4.24 -2.40
CA TYR A 182 13.96 -3.16 -1.44
C TYR A 182 12.57 -2.85 -0.89
N ARG A 183 12.39 -2.98 0.42
CA ARG A 183 11.16 -2.61 1.12
C ARG A 183 11.30 -1.23 1.73
N PHE A 184 10.24 -0.45 1.72
CA PHE A 184 10.22 0.86 2.35
C PHE A 184 9.03 0.99 3.31
N ASP A 185 9.17 1.78 4.36
CA ASP A 185 8.13 1.99 5.36
C ASP A 185 8.13 3.45 5.89
N PRO A 186 7.10 3.87 6.64
CA PRO A 186 7.01 5.25 7.13
C PRO A 186 8.11 5.70 8.10
N ASN A 187 8.95 4.79 8.62
CA ASN A 187 10.09 5.12 9.47
C ASN A 187 11.38 5.38 8.67
N ASP A 188 11.37 5.18 7.36
CA ASP A 188 12.49 5.45 6.45
C ASP A 188 12.64 6.94 6.09
N GLN A 189 13.80 7.30 5.54
CA GLN A 189 14.03 8.62 4.93
C GLN A 189 13.79 8.56 3.43
N PHE A 190 13.12 9.59 2.90
CA PHE A 190 12.86 9.73 1.48
C PHE A 190 13.30 11.09 0.98
N ASP A 191 14.12 11.10 -0.06
CA ASP A 191 14.57 12.31 -0.73
C ASP A 191 14.29 12.25 -2.24
N TYR A 192 14.22 13.41 -2.87
CA TYR A 192 14.15 13.61 -4.30
C TYR A 192 15.22 14.62 -4.71
N GLY A 193 16.35 14.12 -5.21
CA GLY A 193 17.56 14.91 -5.40
C GLY A 193 18.01 15.52 -4.08
N ASP A 194 17.82 16.84 -3.93
CA ASP A 194 18.20 17.61 -2.74
C ASP A 194 17.02 17.89 -1.79
N TRP A 195 15.82 17.40 -2.10
CA TRP A 195 14.59 17.70 -1.35
C TRP A 195 14.12 16.52 -0.48
N LEU A 196 13.92 16.76 0.81
CA LEU A 196 13.25 15.81 1.70
C LEU A 196 11.76 15.73 1.37
N ILE A 197 11.27 14.51 1.13
CA ILE A 197 9.87 14.24 0.78
C ILE A 197 9.23 13.27 1.78
N SER A 198 7.89 13.26 1.84
CA SER A 198 7.16 12.33 2.71
C SER A 198 7.11 10.91 2.12
N TYR A 199 6.78 9.94 2.96
CA TYR A 199 6.47 8.58 2.55
C TYR A 199 5.43 8.52 1.43
N ASP A 200 4.32 9.25 1.58
CA ASP A 200 3.25 9.28 0.57
C ASP A 200 3.72 9.93 -0.74
N GLN A 201 4.56 10.96 -0.67
CA GLN A 201 5.15 11.59 -1.84
C GLN A 201 6.12 10.64 -2.55
N PHE A 202 6.95 9.91 -1.81
CA PHE A 202 7.85 8.92 -2.39
C PHE A 202 7.06 7.80 -3.10
N LYS A 203 6.02 7.27 -2.46
CA LYS A 203 5.11 6.30 -3.08
C LYS A 203 4.43 6.82 -4.34
N PHE A 204 4.11 8.11 -4.35
CA PHE A 204 3.46 8.75 -5.50
C PHE A 204 4.41 9.02 -6.67
N ILE A 205 5.71 9.19 -6.40
CA ILE A 205 6.72 9.53 -7.42
C ILE A 205 7.41 8.27 -7.97
N LEU A 206 7.73 7.31 -7.10
CA LEU A 206 8.54 6.14 -7.46
C LEU A 206 7.91 5.32 -8.59
N SER A 207 8.69 5.10 -9.65
CA SER A 207 8.27 4.39 -10.86
C SER A 207 9.40 3.51 -11.42
N ALA A 208 9.03 2.56 -12.29
CA ALA A 208 10.02 1.72 -12.96
C ALA A 208 10.86 2.54 -13.95
N GLY A 209 12.17 2.32 -13.92
CA GLY A 209 13.18 3.07 -14.67
C GLY A 209 13.82 4.21 -13.89
N ASP A 210 13.27 4.59 -12.73
CA ASP A 210 13.88 5.60 -11.87
C ASP A 210 15.24 5.15 -11.35
N VAL A 211 16.13 6.10 -11.14
CA VAL A 211 17.43 5.87 -10.49
C VAL A 211 17.32 6.32 -9.05
N VAL A 212 17.58 5.38 -8.14
CA VAL A 212 17.48 5.60 -6.69
C VAL A 212 18.84 5.33 -6.06
N ASP A 213 19.32 6.27 -5.26
CA ASP A 213 20.42 6.04 -4.33
C ASP A 213 19.85 5.42 -3.05
N VAL A 214 20.33 4.22 -2.71
CA VAL A 214 19.73 3.37 -1.68
C VAL A 214 20.72 3.04 -0.57
N ASN A 215 20.33 3.35 0.65
CA ASN A 215 20.93 2.86 1.88
C ASN A 215 19.93 1.92 2.55
N TYR A 216 19.96 0.64 2.15
CA TYR A 216 18.94 -0.31 2.57
C TYR A 216 19.28 -1.02 3.88
N GLU A 217 18.35 -0.99 4.82
CA GLU A 217 18.45 -1.76 6.07
C GLU A 217 17.27 -2.75 6.17
N PRO A 218 17.51 -4.07 6.07
CA PRO A 218 16.44 -5.06 5.99
C PRO A 218 15.70 -5.31 7.32
N MET A 219 16.07 -4.62 8.40
CA MET A 219 15.43 -4.75 9.71
C MET A 219 14.33 -3.70 9.88
N THR A 220 13.11 -4.13 10.23
CA THR A 220 11.87 -3.32 10.35
C THR A 220 11.87 -2.18 11.41
N SER A 221 13.03 -1.87 12.00
CA SER A 221 13.20 -0.76 12.96
C SER A 221 14.43 0.08 12.67
N ALA A 222 15.28 -0.37 11.75
CA ALA A 222 16.36 0.44 11.21
C ALA A 222 15.76 1.29 10.08
N MET A 223 16.23 2.52 9.98
CA MET A 223 15.76 3.48 9.00
C MET A 223 16.60 3.30 7.73
N SER A 224 15.96 2.89 6.64
CA SER A 224 16.53 2.96 5.30
C SER A 224 16.50 4.39 4.80
N HIS A 225 17.33 4.69 3.80
CA HIS A 225 17.27 5.97 3.09
C HIS A 225 17.20 5.71 1.59
N PHE A 226 16.21 6.31 0.95
CA PHE A 226 15.97 6.24 -0.48
C PHE A 226 15.95 7.65 -1.06
N ASN A 227 16.81 7.92 -2.04
CA ASN A 227 16.82 9.18 -2.76
C ASN A 227 16.59 8.95 -4.25
N ILE A 228 15.47 9.44 -4.79
CA ILE A 228 15.23 9.43 -6.24
C ILE A 228 16.10 10.50 -6.88
N VAL A 229 17.17 10.08 -7.56
CA VAL A 229 18.17 10.98 -8.16
C VAL A 229 17.97 11.19 -9.66
N ALA A 230 17.22 10.31 -10.32
CA ALA A 230 16.70 10.54 -11.65
C ALA A 230 15.31 9.92 -11.77
N ASP A 231 14.31 10.76 -11.98
CA ASP A 231 12.92 10.37 -12.22
C ASP A 231 12.67 10.34 -13.73
N VAL A 232 12.35 9.16 -14.26
CA VAL A 232 12.01 8.98 -15.68
C VAL A 232 10.53 9.17 -15.94
N GLY A 233 9.72 9.20 -14.89
CA GLY A 233 8.28 9.32 -14.92
C GLY A 233 7.57 8.05 -15.35
N PHE A 234 6.27 8.22 -15.57
CA PHE A 234 5.37 7.12 -15.88
C PHE A 234 5.43 6.71 -17.35
N ALA A 235 5.63 5.41 -17.59
CA ALA A 235 5.35 4.79 -18.88
C ALA A 235 3.87 5.00 -19.30
N PRO A 236 3.58 5.14 -20.60
CA PRO A 236 2.21 5.30 -21.09
C PRO A 236 1.38 4.02 -20.87
N PRO A 237 0.05 4.12 -20.64
CA PRO A 237 -0.82 2.95 -20.53
C PRO A 237 -0.96 2.24 -21.87
N THR A 238 -1.44 0.99 -21.88
CA THR A 238 -2.07 0.47 -23.10
C THR A 238 -3.49 0.99 -23.18
N VAL A 239 -3.92 1.44 -24.36
CA VAL A 239 -5.24 2.07 -24.56
C VAL A 239 -6.02 1.38 -25.67
N THR A 240 -7.28 1.05 -25.39
CA THR A 240 -8.25 0.52 -26.38
C THR A 240 -9.54 1.33 -26.33
N TRP A 241 -10.41 1.18 -27.33
CA TRP A 241 -11.70 1.86 -27.37
C TRP A 241 -12.81 0.96 -27.86
N ARG A 242 -14.05 1.32 -27.52
CA ARG A 242 -15.29 0.66 -27.95
C ARG A 242 -16.37 1.70 -28.19
N VAL A 243 -17.27 1.40 -29.13
CA VAL A 243 -18.46 2.20 -29.43
C VAL A 243 -19.67 1.53 -28.82
N GLY A 244 -20.51 2.29 -28.15
CA GLY A 244 -21.74 1.80 -27.52
C GLY A 244 -22.67 2.94 -27.12
N ASN A 245 -23.67 2.62 -26.31
CA ASN A 245 -24.56 3.55 -25.63
C ASN A 245 -24.25 3.54 -24.12
N TYR A 246 -23.59 4.59 -23.65
CA TYR A 246 -23.23 4.80 -22.25
C TYR A 246 -24.09 5.87 -21.57
N ASP A 247 -25.00 6.53 -22.30
CA ASP A 247 -26.04 7.43 -21.79
C ASP A 247 -27.15 6.71 -21.01
N GLY A 248 -27.28 5.40 -21.25
CA GLY A 248 -28.25 4.53 -20.59
C GLY A 248 -29.46 4.20 -21.46
N PRO A 249 -30.46 3.48 -20.90
CA PRO A 249 -31.44 2.71 -21.70
C PRO A 249 -32.47 3.56 -22.45
N ALA A 250 -32.48 4.89 -22.28
CA ALA A 250 -33.38 5.79 -22.98
C ALA A 250 -32.85 6.21 -24.36
N VAL A 251 -31.54 6.07 -24.59
CA VAL A 251 -30.88 6.32 -25.86
C VAL A 251 -30.82 5.00 -26.64
N THR A 252 -31.15 5.05 -27.94
CA THR A 252 -31.29 3.86 -28.79
C THR A 252 -30.30 3.85 -29.95
N ILE A 253 -29.24 4.65 -29.86
CA ILE A 253 -28.16 4.71 -30.83
C ILE A 253 -26.81 4.58 -30.11
N LYS A 254 -25.82 4.03 -30.79
CA LYS A 254 -24.45 3.84 -30.31
C LYS A 254 -23.59 5.00 -30.79
N ASN A 255 -23.61 6.11 -30.06
CA ASN A 255 -22.85 7.32 -30.37
C ASN A 255 -21.84 7.69 -29.27
N ASP A 256 -21.61 6.81 -28.31
CA ASP A 256 -20.64 7.03 -27.23
C ASP A 256 -19.39 6.19 -27.45
N VAL A 257 -18.28 6.67 -26.89
CA VAL A 257 -16.98 5.97 -26.96
C VAL A 257 -16.45 5.74 -25.56
N ARG A 258 -16.26 4.46 -25.22
CA ARG A 258 -15.55 4.04 -24.01
C ARG A 258 -14.09 3.81 -24.34
N VAL A 259 -13.21 4.45 -23.57
CA VAL A 259 -11.76 4.30 -23.65
C VAL A 259 -11.28 3.54 -22.43
N ASP A 260 -10.66 2.39 -22.69
CA ASP A 260 -10.12 1.46 -21.71
C ASP A 260 -8.61 1.65 -21.54
N PHE A 261 -8.14 1.39 -20.32
CA PHE A 261 -6.72 1.46 -19.98
C PHE A 261 -6.27 0.15 -19.34
N ALA A 262 -5.04 -0.27 -19.67
CA ALA A 262 -4.29 -1.17 -18.81
C ALA A 262 -3.03 -0.42 -18.34
N GLU A 263 -2.89 -0.32 -17.02
CA GLU A 263 -1.76 0.35 -16.38
C GLU A 263 -0.53 -0.59 -16.44
N PRO A 264 0.67 -0.06 -16.72
CA PRO A 264 1.91 -0.79 -16.46
C PRO A 264 1.97 -1.19 -14.98
N ALA A 265 2.48 -2.39 -14.68
CA ALA A 265 2.46 -2.95 -13.32
C ALA A 265 3.11 -2.05 -12.24
N SER A 266 3.94 -1.09 -12.65
CA SER A 266 4.60 -0.12 -11.78
C SER A 266 3.77 1.13 -11.45
N GLN A 267 2.49 1.17 -11.82
CA GLN A 267 1.60 2.33 -11.66
C GLN A 267 0.27 1.85 -11.10
N ARG A 268 -0.20 2.46 -10.00
CA ARG A 268 -1.57 2.25 -9.52
C ARG A 268 -2.25 3.55 -9.15
N GLY A 269 -3.48 3.70 -9.65
CA GLY A 269 -4.44 4.69 -9.15
C GLY A 269 -4.27 6.10 -9.71
N GLN A 270 -3.66 6.24 -10.89
CA GLN A 270 -3.53 7.51 -11.56
C GLN A 270 -4.76 7.84 -12.42
N PHE A 271 -5.03 9.12 -12.55
CA PHE A 271 -5.91 9.63 -13.60
C PHE A 271 -5.09 9.84 -14.88
N TYR A 272 -5.56 9.25 -15.97
CA TYR A 272 -5.00 9.42 -17.31
C TYR A 272 -5.67 10.59 -18.00
N ALA A 273 -4.88 11.52 -18.52
CA ALA A 273 -5.39 12.52 -19.45
C ALA A 273 -5.82 11.80 -20.74
N VAL A 274 -7.05 12.04 -21.18
CA VAL A 274 -7.61 11.47 -22.42
C VAL A 274 -7.98 12.60 -23.35
N GLU A 275 -7.45 12.53 -24.57
CA GLU A 275 -7.68 13.53 -25.59
C GLU A 275 -8.10 12.86 -26.90
N ARG A 276 -8.92 13.58 -27.67
CA ARG A 276 -9.44 13.14 -28.96
C ARG A 276 -9.03 14.15 -30.04
N ALA A 277 -8.70 13.63 -31.23
CA ALA A 277 -8.53 14.43 -32.43
C ALA A 277 -9.43 13.90 -33.56
N PRO A 278 -10.21 14.75 -34.25
CA PRO A 278 -10.81 14.37 -35.53
C PRO A 278 -9.72 14.20 -36.58
N VAL A 279 -9.82 13.15 -37.41
CA VAL A 279 -8.82 12.83 -38.44
C VAL A 279 -9.50 12.53 -39.78
N PRO A 280 -8.77 12.60 -40.91
CA PRO A 280 -9.32 12.23 -42.21
C PRO A 280 -9.80 10.77 -42.26
N ALA A 281 -10.87 10.52 -43.03
CA ALA A 281 -11.32 9.17 -43.33
C ALA A 281 -10.19 8.36 -44.02
N GLY A 282 -10.03 7.10 -43.62
CA GLY A 282 -8.96 6.23 -44.11
C GLY A 282 -7.65 6.29 -43.34
N THR A 283 -7.58 7.06 -42.24
CA THR A 283 -6.45 6.99 -41.28
C THR A 283 -6.33 5.56 -40.75
N THR A 284 -5.14 4.96 -40.83
CA THR A 284 -4.87 3.58 -40.38
C THR A 284 -4.06 3.51 -39.08
N THR A 285 -3.48 4.62 -38.63
CA THR A 285 -2.65 4.66 -37.42
C THR A 285 -2.75 6.02 -36.74
N CYS A 286 -2.93 6.03 -35.42
CA CYS A 286 -2.88 7.25 -34.62
C CYS A 286 -1.48 7.48 -34.06
N THR A 287 -1.04 8.73 -34.11
CA THR A 287 0.29 9.19 -33.69
C THR A 287 0.17 10.60 -33.13
N ILE A 288 1.25 11.13 -32.56
CA ILE A 288 1.28 12.50 -32.03
C ILE A 288 0.87 13.57 -33.06
N THR A 289 1.08 13.31 -34.35
CA THR A 289 0.78 14.25 -35.45
C THR A 289 -0.53 13.98 -36.16
N SER A 290 -1.32 12.98 -35.74
CA SER A 290 -2.54 12.59 -36.46
C SER A 290 -3.64 13.66 -36.45
N GLY A 291 -3.65 14.56 -35.48
CA GLY A 291 -4.58 15.68 -35.46
C GLY A 291 -4.45 16.58 -34.22
N PRO A 292 -5.33 17.60 -34.10
CA PRO A 292 -5.34 18.51 -32.97
C PRO A 292 -6.02 17.84 -31.77
N TYR A 293 -5.25 17.10 -30.98
CA TYR A 293 -5.73 16.46 -29.76
C TYR A 293 -6.19 17.50 -28.73
N ALA A 294 -7.39 17.30 -28.19
CA ALA A 294 -7.96 18.12 -27.13
C ALA A 294 -8.89 17.28 -26.23
N ASN A 295 -9.16 17.80 -25.03
CA ASN A 295 -10.09 17.18 -24.09
C ASN A 295 -11.52 17.14 -24.68
N PRO A 296 -12.20 15.98 -24.70
CA PRO A 296 -13.58 15.88 -25.16
C PRO A 296 -14.54 16.65 -24.26
N THR A 297 -15.45 17.43 -24.87
CA THR A 297 -16.36 18.35 -24.17
C THR A 297 -17.53 17.67 -23.47
N GLY A 298 -18.00 16.53 -23.99
CA GLY A 298 -19.03 15.71 -23.37
C GLY A 298 -18.39 14.43 -22.87
N SER A 299 -17.93 14.41 -21.62
CA SER A 299 -17.27 13.23 -21.05
C SER A 299 -17.53 13.11 -19.55
N ASN A 300 -17.26 11.95 -18.96
CA ASN A 300 -17.43 11.67 -17.53
C ASN A 300 -16.41 12.38 -16.59
N GLN A 301 -15.82 13.50 -17.05
CA GLN A 301 -14.86 14.41 -16.37
C GLN A 301 -13.47 13.84 -16.06
N GLY A 302 -12.44 14.70 -16.12
CA GLY A 302 -11.18 14.58 -15.34
C GLY A 302 -10.10 13.59 -15.81
N GLY A 303 -10.36 12.78 -16.83
CA GLY A 303 -9.44 11.70 -17.23
C GLY A 303 -9.83 10.35 -16.63
N GLY A 304 -9.44 9.25 -17.29
CA GLY A 304 -9.86 7.89 -16.93
C GLY A 304 -8.86 7.14 -16.04
N SER A 305 -9.23 5.95 -15.56
CA SER A 305 -8.32 5.01 -14.87
C SER A 305 -8.68 3.58 -15.27
N ALA A 306 -7.83 2.60 -14.94
CA ALA A 306 -8.19 1.19 -15.19
C ALA A 306 -9.42 0.73 -14.39
N ALA A 307 -9.70 1.33 -13.22
CA ALA A 307 -10.88 1.02 -12.42
C ALA A 307 -12.15 1.76 -12.89
N GLN A 308 -11.97 2.92 -13.54
CA GLN A 308 -13.06 3.77 -14.03
C GLN A 308 -12.73 4.25 -15.44
N PRO A 309 -13.26 3.57 -16.48
CA PRO A 309 -12.96 3.91 -17.87
C PRO A 309 -13.44 5.32 -18.22
N PHE A 310 -12.81 5.93 -19.22
CA PHE A 310 -13.21 7.22 -19.74
C PHE A 310 -14.34 7.04 -20.75
N ILE A 311 -15.39 7.83 -20.63
CA ILE A 311 -16.52 7.82 -21.56
C ILE A 311 -16.62 9.19 -22.23
N ASP A 312 -16.60 9.18 -23.56
CA ASP A 312 -16.86 10.33 -24.44
C ASP A 312 -18.27 10.17 -25.00
N TYR A 313 -19.17 11.04 -24.56
CA TYR A 313 -20.58 11.01 -24.88
C TYR A 313 -20.88 11.77 -26.17
N ASP A 314 -21.89 11.30 -26.90
CA ASP A 314 -22.44 11.96 -28.08
C ASP A 314 -21.40 12.31 -29.16
N VAL A 315 -20.48 11.38 -29.43
CA VAL A 315 -19.43 11.54 -30.45
C VAL A 315 -20.07 11.62 -31.85
N PRO A 316 -19.85 12.72 -32.59
CA PRO A 316 -20.40 12.85 -33.95
C PRO A 316 -19.85 11.77 -34.89
N SER A 317 -20.60 11.46 -35.96
CA SER A 317 -20.09 10.60 -37.03
C SER A 317 -18.79 11.15 -37.63
N GLY A 318 -17.80 10.29 -37.85
CA GLY A 318 -16.48 10.71 -38.32
C GLY A 318 -15.38 9.71 -37.97
N THR A 319 -14.14 10.04 -38.30
CA THR A 319 -12.95 9.25 -37.91
C THR A 319 -12.18 10.02 -36.84
N TYR A 320 -11.77 9.32 -35.78
CA TYR A 320 -11.12 9.93 -34.62
C TYR A 320 -9.90 9.12 -34.19
N CYS A 321 -8.95 9.83 -33.59
CA CYS A 321 -7.86 9.23 -32.84
C CYS A 321 -7.95 9.65 -31.38
N TYR A 322 -7.83 8.69 -30.47
CA TYR A 322 -7.69 8.96 -29.05
C TYR A 322 -6.24 8.78 -28.62
N ARG A 323 -5.85 9.53 -27.59
CA ARG A 323 -4.61 9.31 -26.86
C ARG A 323 -4.88 9.38 -25.36
N ALA A 324 -4.12 8.57 -24.61
CA ALA A 324 -4.23 8.49 -23.17
C ALA A 324 -2.84 8.51 -22.54
N GLY A 325 -2.65 9.31 -21.50
CA GLY A 325 -1.32 9.44 -20.91
C GLY A 325 -1.35 9.76 -19.42
N ALA A 326 -0.42 9.16 -18.69
CA ALA A 326 -0.20 9.46 -17.28
C ALA A 326 0.57 10.77 -17.19
N HIS A 327 0.02 11.74 -16.46
CA HIS A 327 0.72 13.00 -16.22
C HIS A 327 1.78 12.81 -15.15
N ASN A 328 3.04 13.09 -15.48
CA ASN A 328 4.09 13.26 -14.49
C ASN A 328 3.96 14.67 -13.89
N GLN A 329 3.48 14.75 -12.64
CA GLN A 329 3.29 16.02 -11.93
C GLN A 329 4.60 16.80 -11.70
N THR A 330 5.72 16.09 -11.61
CA THR A 330 7.03 16.67 -11.29
C THR A 330 7.76 17.14 -12.55
N ALA A 331 7.72 16.37 -13.63
CA ALA A 331 8.30 16.76 -14.93
C ALA A 331 7.38 17.69 -15.75
N SER A 332 6.13 17.91 -15.30
CA SER A 332 5.08 18.63 -16.03
C SER A 332 4.93 18.12 -17.48
N ALA A 333 5.00 16.80 -17.65
CA ALA A 333 5.00 16.12 -18.93
C ALA A 333 4.06 14.91 -18.90
N THR A 334 3.45 14.59 -20.04
CA THR A 334 2.56 13.44 -20.18
C THR A 334 3.09 12.49 -21.25
N ALA A 335 3.33 11.24 -20.87
CA ALA A 335 3.64 10.18 -21.83
C ALA A 335 2.33 9.59 -22.36
N PHE A 336 2.05 9.78 -23.65
CA PHE A 336 0.82 9.32 -24.29
C PHE A 336 0.99 8.01 -25.06
N ALA A 337 0.02 7.10 -24.89
CA ALA A 337 -0.28 6.05 -25.84
C ALA A 337 -1.39 6.48 -26.80
N TYR A 338 -1.45 5.83 -27.96
CA TYR A 338 -2.37 6.14 -29.03
C TYR A 338 -3.20 4.90 -29.37
N THR A 339 -4.49 5.11 -29.61
CA THR A 339 -5.37 4.02 -30.03
C THR A 339 -5.18 3.64 -31.49
N THR A 340 -5.79 2.55 -31.94
CA THR A 340 -6.15 2.43 -33.35
C THR A 340 -7.18 3.51 -33.73
N PRO A 341 -7.28 3.93 -35.00
CA PRO A 341 -8.28 4.90 -35.43
C PRO A 341 -9.70 4.36 -35.21
N LEU A 342 -10.56 5.18 -34.61
CA LEU A 342 -11.97 4.94 -34.43
C LEU A 342 -12.76 5.48 -35.61
N SER A 343 -13.77 4.74 -36.06
CA SER A 343 -14.74 5.20 -37.05
C SER A 343 -16.14 5.18 -36.43
N MET A 344 -16.75 6.34 -36.29
CA MET A 344 -18.14 6.52 -35.87
C MET A 344 -19.03 6.55 -37.13
N PRO A 345 -19.90 5.55 -37.36
CA PRO A 345 -20.72 5.44 -38.56
C PRO A 345 -21.66 6.64 -38.77
N SER A 346 -22.09 6.84 -40.01
CA SER A 346 -23.12 7.83 -40.38
C SER A 346 -24.28 7.15 -41.12
N PRO A 347 -25.47 7.05 -40.51
CA PRO A 347 -25.80 7.41 -39.13
C PRO A 347 -25.13 6.46 -38.11
N PRO A 348 -25.03 6.85 -36.82
CA PRO A 348 -24.65 5.92 -35.75
C PRO A 348 -25.53 4.67 -35.75
N GLU A 349 -24.96 3.55 -35.35
CA GLU A 349 -25.69 2.27 -35.31
C GLU A 349 -26.79 2.31 -34.24
N PRO A 350 -27.95 1.68 -34.47
CA PRO A 350 -28.95 1.52 -33.42
C PRO A 350 -28.41 0.62 -32.31
N VAL A 351 -28.92 0.81 -31.10
CA VAL A 351 -28.67 -0.11 -30.00
C VAL A 351 -29.26 -1.48 -30.36
N SER A 352 -28.44 -2.51 -30.15
CA SER A 352 -28.73 -3.90 -30.47
C SER A 352 -29.77 -4.46 -29.48
N HIS A 353 -30.32 -5.62 -29.78
CA HIS A 353 -31.26 -6.32 -28.92
C HIS A 353 -30.65 -6.65 -27.54
N GLN A 354 -31.46 -7.20 -26.61
CA GLN A 354 -30.92 -7.74 -25.37
C GLN A 354 -29.86 -8.82 -25.68
N PRO A 355 -28.71 -8.84 -24.99
CA PRO A 355 -27.67 -9.82 -25.25
C PRO A 355 -28.14 -11.21 -24.85
N THR A 356 -27.76 -12.24 -25.63
CA THR A 356 -28.08 -13.64 -25.37
C THR A 356 -26.81 -14.45 -25.13
N SER A 357 -26.84 -15.38 -24.17
CA SER A 357 -25.69 -16.24 -23.90
C SER A 357 -25.64 -17.41 -24.88
N LEU A 358 -24.43 -17.71 -25.33
CA LEU A 358 -24.13 -18.72 -26.34
C LEU A 358 -23.45 -19.97 -25.74
N ASP A 359 -22.67 -19.81 -24.68
CA ASP A 359 -21.96 -20.88 -23.96
C ASP A 359 -21.72 -20.43 -22.51
N ALA A 360 -21.85 -21.33 -21.55
CA ALA A 360 -21.64 -21.02 -20.14
C ALA A 360 -20.91 -22.14 -19.38
N ARG A 361 -19.77 -21.82 -18.77
CA ARG A 361 -18.81 -22.79 -18.21
C ARG A 361 -18.37 -22.42 -16.81
N VAL A 362 -17.92 -23.42 -16.06
CA VAL A 362 -17.45 -23.24 -14.67
C VAL A 362 -16.12 -23.96 -14.49
N SER A 363 -15.13 -23.25 -13.96
CA SER A 363 -13.87 -23.82 -13.49
C SER A 363 -13.85 -23.82 -11.97
N SER A 364 -13.81 -25.00 -11.36
CA SER A 364 -13.73 -25.12 -9.91
C SER A 364 -12.38 -24.67 -9.37
N SER A 365 -12.38 -24.05 -8.20
CA SER A 365 -11.18 -23.65 -7.48
C SER A 365 -10.37 -24.88 -7.05
N ALA A 366 -9.04 -24.74 -6.97
CA ALA A 366 -8.15 -25.87 -6.62
C ALA A 366 -8.34 -26.39 -5.19
N SER A 367 -8.90 -25.56 -4.31
CA SER A 367 -9.19 -25.87 -2.90
C SER A 367 -10.66 -26.20 -2.63
N GLY A 368 -11.52 -25.99 -3.62
CA GLY A 368 -12.96 -26.21 -3.57
C GLY A 368 -13.37 -27.63 -3.94
N SER A 369 -14.67 -27.88 -3.88
CA SER A 369 -15.27 -29.13 -4.33
C SER A 369 -15.69 -29.01 -5.80
N ALA A 370 -15.24 -29.94 -6.64
CA ALA A 370 -15.59 -29.96 -8.06
C ALA A 370 -17.08 -30.19 -8.35
N SER A 371 -17.89 -30.50 -7.34
CA SER A 371 -19.32 -30.80 -7.49
C SER A 371 -20.24 -29.68 -7.01
N THR A 372 -19.71 -28.58 -6.46
CA THR A 372 -20.51 -27.50 -5.89
C THR A 372 -19.93 -26.14 -6.26
N PHE A 373 -20.78 -25.12 -6.33
CA PHE A 373 -20.31 -23.75 -6.45
C PHE A 373 -19.73 -23.27 -5.12
N ASP A 374 -18.47 -22.87 -5.10
CA ASP A 374 -17.77 -22.36 -3.92
C ASP A 374 -16.94 -21.11 -4.17
N ASP A 375 -16.37 -20.57 -3.08
CA ASP A 375 -15.56 -19.37 -3.12
C ASP A 375 -14.36 -19.55 -4.04
N SER A 376 -14.10 -18.56 -4.87
CA SER A 376 -13.04 -18.56 -5.89
C SER A 376 -13.26 -19.46 -7.12
N ASP A 377 -14.42 -20.13 -7.25
CA ASP A 377 -14.82 -20.68 -8.55
C ASP A 377 -14.95 -19.58 -9.60
N VAL A 378 -14.67 -19.94 -10.85
CA VAL A 378 -14.74 -19.00 -11.99
C VAL A 378 -15.81 -19.44 -12.96
N ILE A 379 -16.82 -18.60 -13.14
CA ILE A 379 -17.88 -18.75 -14.13
C ILE A 379 -17.51 -17.92 -15.35
N LYS A 380 -17.58 -18.51 -16.55
CA LYS A 380 -17.46 -17.77 -17.81
C LYS A 380 -18.72 -17.95 -18.64
N ILE A 381 -19.25 -16.84 -19.15
CA ILE A 381 -20.47 -16.83 -19.98
C ILE A 381 -20.14 -16.06 -21.24
N ALA A 382 -20.20 -16.72 -22.39
CA ALA A 382 -20.03 -16.11 -23.70
C ALA A 382 -21.37 -15.58 -24.20
N PHE A 383 -21.36 -14.38 -24.78
CA PHE A 383 -22.52 -13.69 -25.35
C PHE A 383 -22.36 -13.50 -26.85
N ASP A 384 -23.47 -13.22 -27.52
CA ASP A 384 -23.54 -12.83 -28.92
C ASP A 384 -22.99 -11.43 -29.20
N GLU A 385 -22.84 -10.61 -28.16
CA GLU A 385 -22.25 -9.29 -28.23
C GLU A 385 -21.36 -8.95 -27.01
N ALA A 386 -20.77 -7.75 -27.03
CA ALA A 386 -19.90 -7.28 -25.96
C ALA A 386 -20.72 -6.91 -24.70
N MET A 387 -20.26 -7.39 -23.55
CA MET A 387 -20.91 -7.12 -22.26
C MET A 387 -20.27 -5.95 -21.53
N ARG A 388 -21.07 -5.27 -20.70
CA ARG A 388 -20.59 -4.15 -19.88
C ARG A 388 -19.51 -4.58 -18.89
N SER A 389 -18.45 -3.79 -18.79
CA SER A 389 -17.39 -3.97 -17.79
C SER A 389 -16.85 -2.63 -17.24
N PRO A 390 -16.53 -2.54 -15.93
CA PRO A 390 -16.86 -3.52 -14.89
C PRO A 390 -18.38 -3.63 -14.69
N CYS A 391 -18.83 -4.76 -14.15
CA CYS A 391 -20.25 -4.94 -13.86
C CYS A 391 -20.70 -3.97 -12.75
N PRO A 392 -21.96 -3.51 -12.75
CA PRO A 392 -22.52 -2.69 -11.67
C PRO A 392 -22.37 -3.36 -10.29
N ALA A 393 -22.24 -2.56 -9.24
CA ALA A 393 -22.21 -3.06 -7.87
C ALA A 393 -23.52 -3.82 -7.54
N GLY A 394 -23.39 -4.97 -6.87
CA GLY A 394 -24.54 -5.84 -6.56
C GLY A 394 -24.94 -6.79 -7.69
N THR A 395 -24.11 -6.94 -8.72
CA THR A 395 -24.32 -7.93 -9.78
C THR A 395 -24.41 -9.34 -9.18
N SER A 396 -25.44 -10.10 -9.57
CA SER A 396 -25.67 -11.46 -9.12
C SER A 396 -26.37 -12.31 -10.18
N ILE A 397 -26.20 -13.62 -10.06
CA ILE A 397 -26.99 -14.61 -10.81
C ILE A 397 -27.68 -15.53 -9.82
N ARG A 398 -28.94 -15.86 -10.08
CA ARG A 398 -29.69 -16.86 -9.35
C ARG A 398 -29.61 -18.17 -10.08
N LEU A 399 -29.12 -19.18 -9.40
CA LEU A 399 -28.94 -20.52 -9.94
C LEU A 399 -29.92 -21.49 -9.30
N ARG A 400 -30.33 -22.48 -10.08
CA ARG A 400 -31.11 -23.63 -9.63
C ARG A 400 -30.45 -24.91 -10.11
N ASP A 401 -30.11 -25.81 -9.19
CA ASP A 401 -29.55 -27.11 -9.55
C ASP A 401 -30.62 -28.19 -9.74
N GLY A 402 -30.16 -29.41 -10.08
CA GLY A 402 -31.02 -30.54 -10.41
C GLY A 402 -31.82 -31.11 -9.22
N ASP A 403 -31.43 -30.80 -7.99
CA ASP A 403 -32.06 -31.32 -6.79
C ASP A 403 -33.05 -30.32 -6.15
N GLY A 404 -33.13 -29.12 -6.74
CA GLY A 404 -34.07 -28.07 -6.38
C GLY A 404 -33.48 -27.00 -5.48
N THR A 405 -32.18 -27.07 -5.16
CA THR A 405 -31.50 -25.98 -4.48
C THR A 405 -31.52 -24.73 -5.34
N VAL A 406 -31.89 -23.60 -4.73
CA VAL A 406 -31.86 -22.27 -5.35
C VAL A 406 -30.98 -21.36 -4.51
N ALA A 407 -29.99 -20.72 -5.13
CA ALA A 407 -29.08 -19.81 -4.45
C ALA A 407 -28.67 -18.64 -5.36
N ASP A 408 -28.37 -17.51 -4.74
CA ASP A 408 -27.76 -16.36 -5.42
C ASP A 408 -26.23 -16.48 -5.35
N VAL A 409 -25.59 -16.32 -6.49
CA VAL A 409 -24.14 -16.25 -6.66
C VAL A 409 -23.76 -14.82 -7.02
N SER A 410 -22.80 -14.28 -6.27
CA SER A 410 -22.21 -12.97 -6.50
C SER A 410 -20.69 -13.06 -6.41
N GLY A 411 -20.00 -12.13 -7.06
CA GLY A 411 -18.55 -12.17 -7.12
C GLY A 411 -17.96 -10.98 -7.87
N ASP A 412 -16.65 -11.03 -8.06
CA ASP A 412 -15.96 -10.06 -8.91
C ASP A 412 -16.35 -10.34 -10.35
N CYS A 413 -16.92 -9.33 -11.02
CA CYS A 413 -17.53 -9.47 -12.34
C CYS A 413 -16.90 -8.48 -13.33
N GLY A 414 -16.42 -9.02 -14.46
CA GLY A 414 -15.83 -8.24 -15.54
C GLY A 414 -15.79 -9.04 -16.84
N THR A 415 -15.28 -8.44 -17.91
CA THR A 415 -15.16 -9.15 -19.19
C THR A 415 -13.70 -9.40 -19.55
N THR A 416 -13.49 -10.37 -20.43
CA THR A 416 -12.13 -10.72 -20.88
C THR A 416 -11.51 -9.65 -21.77
N THR A 417 -10.23 -9.36 -21.55
CA THR A 417 -9.46 -8.35 -22.32
C THR A 417 -8.71 -8.94 -23.51
N ALA A 418 -8.67 -10.28 -23.60
CA ALA A 418 -8.07 -11.02 -24.70
C ALA A 418 -9.10 -12.01 -25.26
N VAL A 419 -8.84 -12.49 -26.49
CA VAL A 419 -9.63 -13.55 -27.12
C VAL A 419 -9.70 -14.77 -26.20
N GLN A 420 -10.88 -15.36 -26.08
CA GLN A 420 -11.12 -16.58 -25.29
C GLN A 420 -11.66 -17.69 -26.18
N THR A 421 -11.40 -18.93 -25.79
CA THR A 421 -12.01 -20.10 -26.42
C THR A 421 -12.80 -20.84 -25.35
N LEU A 422 -14.10 -21.00 -25.56
CA LEU A 422 -15.00 -21.80 -24.73
C LEU A 422 -15.62 -22.87 -25.63
N GLY A 423 -15.60 -24.13 -25.22
CA GLY A 423 -16.22 -25.21 -25.99
C GLY A 423 -15.64 -25.41 -27.40
N GLY A 424 -14.42 -24.92 -27.65
CA GLY A 424 -13.78 -24.92 -28.98
C GLY A 424 -14.22 -23.77 -29.90
N VAL A 425 -15.12 -22.88 -29.46
CA VAL A 425 -15.52 -21.66 -30.17
C VAL A 425 -14.72 -20.47 -29.64
N THR A 426 -14.22 -19.64 -30.55
CA THR A 426 -13.42 -18.46 -30.20
C THR A 426 -14.28 -17.21 -30.14
N TYR A 427 -14.22 -16.51 -29.01
CA TYR A 427 -14.94 -15.28 -28.71
C TYR A 427 -13.98 -14.10 -28.63
N GLN A 428 -14.44 -12.95 -29.12
CA GLN A 428 -13.68 -11.71 -29.09
C GLN A 428 -13.56 -11.15 -27.66
N PRO A 429 -12.56 -10.29 -27.37
CA PRO A 429 -12.50 -9.58 -26.10
C PRO A 429 -13.81 -8.85 -25.80
N ALA A 430 -14.23 -8.87 -24.54
CA ALA A 430 -15.50 -8.37 -23.99
C ALA A 430 -16.76 -9.23 -24.23
N TYR A 431 -16.70 -10.26 -25.07
CA TYR A 431 -17.86 -11.13 -25.33
C TYR A 431 -18.02 -12.23 -24.27
N VAL A 432 -16.97 -12.46 -23.47
CA VAL A 432 -17.00 -13.42 -22.36
C VAL A 432 -17.00 -12.65 -21.05
N LEU A 433 -18.11 -12.76 -20.33
CA LEU A 433 -18.25 -12.30 -18.96
C LEU A 433 -17.63 -13.33 -18.02
N VAL A 434 -16.81 -12.87 -17.08
CA VAL A 434 -16.15 -13.67 -16.07
C VAL A 434 -16.64 -13.23 -14.69
N ILE A 435 -17.13 -14.19 -13.91
CA ILE A 435 -17.54 -14.00 -12.53
C ILE A 435 -16.69 -14.91 -11.65
N THR A 436 -15.83 -14.31 -10.82
CA THR A 436 -15.12 -15.05 -9.77
C THR A 436 -15.94 -14.97 -8.49
N ILE A 437 -16.48 -16.11 -8.05
CA ILE A 437 -17.35 -16.19 -6.89
C ILE A 437 -16.61 -15.71 -5.64
N ARG A 438 -17.30 -14.90 -4.82
CA ARG A 438 -16.81 -14.43 -3.53
C ARG A 438 -17.74 -14.88 -2.40
N GLY A 439 -17.20 -15.71 -1.51
CA GLY A 439 -17.92 -16.35 -0.43
C GLY A 439 -18.80 -17.52 -0.88
N THR A 440 -19.56 -18.05 0.06
CA THR A 440 -20.51 -19.14 -0.21
C THR A 440 -21.76 -18.60 -0.90
N PRO A 441 -22.31 -19.29 -1.93
CA PRO A 441 -23.59 -18.94 -2.52
C PRO A 441 -24.69 -18.73 -1.48
N THR A 442 -25.48 -17.67 -1.64
CA THR A 442 -26.53 -17.30 -0.69
C THR A 442 -27.77 -18.16 -0.93
N LEU A 443 -27.98 -19.13 -0.05
CA LEU A 443 -29.07 -20.08 -0.16
C LEU A 443 -30.44 -19.40 -0.01
N ILE A 444 -31.33 -19.65 -0.97
CA ILE A 444 -32.73 -19.19 -0.95
C ILE A 444 -33.66 -20.36 -0.65
N THR A 445 -33.43 -21.51 -1.28
CA THR A 445 -34.24 -22.71 -1.09
C THR A 445 -33.29 -23.92 -1.04
N PRO A 446 -33.27 -24.70 0.05
CA PRO A 446 -32.48 -25.93 0.11
C PRO A 446 -33.11 -27.05 -0.73
N GLY A 447 -32.28 -27.78 -1.44
CA GLY A 447 -32.60 -29.08 -2.01
C GLY A 447 -32.33 -30.23 -1.05
N SER A 448 -32.22 -31.43 -1.62
CA SER A 448 -31.98 -32.69 -0.91
C SER A 448 -30.52 -32.91 -0.49
N ILE A 449 -29.58 -32.32 -1.22
CA ILE A 449 -28.14 -32.35 -1.04
C ILE A 449 -27.71 -30.95 -0.57
N PRO A 450 -26.95 -30.83 0.53
CA PRO A 450 -26.51 -29.54 1.02
C PRO A 450 -25.62 -28.77 0.01
N GLY A 451 -25.96 -27.50 -0.23
CA GLY A 451 -25.20 -26.59 -1.09
C GLY A 451 -25.71 -26.58 -2.53
N LEU A 452 -25.28 -25.58 -3.31
CA LEU A 452 -25.63 -25.46 -4.73
C LEU A 452 -24.70 -26.37 -5.56
N GLN A 453 -25.29 -27.38 -6.21
CA GLN A 453 -24.54 -28.40 -6.96
C GLN A 453 -24.30 -28.00 -8.42
N LEU A 454 -23.23 -28.53 -9.02
CA LEU A 454 -23.00 -28.53 -10.46
C LEU A 454 -23.66 -29.76 -11.13
N PRO A 455 -24.28 -29.63 -12.31
CA PRO A 455 -24.55 -28.38 -13.04
C PRO A 455 -25.76 -27.61 -12.45
N ALA A 456 -25.79 -26.29 -12.61
CA ALA A 456 -26.92 -25.45 -12.23
C ALA A 456 -27.38 -24.53 -13.37
N THR A 457 -28.68 -24.32 -13.48
CA THR A 457 -29.29 -23.44 -14.50
C THR A 457 -29.46 -22.03 -13.95
N VAL A 458 -29.11 -21.03 -14.75
CA VAL A 458 -29.42 -19.62 -14.46
C VAL A 458 -30.91 -19.38 -14.61
N VAL A 459 -31.56 -18.92 -13.55
CA VAL A 459 -33.02 -18.67 -13.52
C VAL A 459 -33.39 -17.21 -13.28
N ALA A 460 -32.43 -16.39 -12.81
CA ALA A 460 -32.57 -14.94 -12.75
C ALA A 460 -31.17 -14.29 -12.75
N GLN A 461 -31.13 -13.01 -13.08
CA GLN A 461 -29.92 -12.18 -13.03
C GLN A 461 -30.25 -10.81 -12.44
N GLY A 462 -29.24 -10.17 -11.85
CA GLY A 462 -29.27 -8.78 -11.47
C GLY A 462 -27.99 -8.08 -11.93
N GLY A 463 -28.12 -6.96 -12.65
CA GLY A 463 -26.99 -6.11 -13.04
C GLY A 463 -26.17 -6.59 -14.24
N ILE A 464 -26.51 -7.73 -14.86
CA ILE A 464 -25.83 -8.19 -16.08
C ILE A 464 -26.50 -7.54 -17.30
N THR A 465 -25.75 -6.66 -17.97
CA THR A 465 -26.18 -5.95 -19.17
C THR A 465 -25.09 -5.95 -20.24
N ASP A 466 -25.50 -5.76 -21.48
CA ASP A 466 -24.57 -5.33 -22.53
C ASP A 466 -24.03 -3.91 -22.24
N GLU A 467 -23.13 -3.44 -23.09
CA GLU A 467 -22.61 -2.08 -23.04
C GLU A 467 -23.70 -1.02 -23.13
N ASP A 468 -24.81 -1.34 -23.80
CA ASP A 468 -25.96 -0.45 -24.03
C ASP A 468 -27.00 -0.48 -22.88
N ALA A 469 -26.67 -1.13 -21.77
CA ALA A 469 -27.49 -1.32 -20.57
C ALA A 469 -28.76 -2.16 -20.74
N TYR A 470 -28.89 -2.92 -21.83
CA TYR A 470 -29.95 -3.91 -21.97
C TYR A 470 -29.64 -5.17 -21.14
N PRO A 471 -30.60 -5.66 -20.35
CA PRO A 471 -30.39 -6.82 -19.52
C PRO A 471 -30.19 -8.08 -20.37
N TRP A 472 -29.38 -9.01 -19.87
CA TRP A 472 -29.28 -10.36 -20.43
C TRP A 472 -30.66 -11.00 -20.62
N ASP A 473 -30.99 -11.35 -21.86
CA ASP A 473 -32.19 -12.10 -22.21
C ASP A 473 -32.01 -13.59 -21.94
N LEU A 474 -32.43 -14.02 -20.75
CA LEU A 474 -32.44 -15.42 -20.36
C LEU A 474 -33.37 -16.26 -21.26
N THR A 475 -34.43 -15.69 -21.83
CA THR A 475 -35.40 -16.46 -22.61
C THR A 475 -34.87 -16.77 -24.02
N GLY A 476 -34.15 -15.82 -24.62
CA GLY A 476 -33.51 -15.95 -25.93
C GLY A 476 -32.15 -16.66 -25.92
N SER A 477 -31.61 -16.93 -24.74
CA SER A 477 -30.27 -17.52 -24.58
C SER A 477 -30.20 -18.98 -24.99
N THR A 478 -29.11 -19.33 -25.68
CA THR A 478 -28.85 -20.70 -26.16
C THR A 478 -28.38 -21.60 -25.02
N ASP A 479 -27.55 -21.07 -24.11
CA ASP A 479 -27.04 -21.81 -22.97
C ASP A 479 -27.15 -21.03 -21.66
N LEU A 480 -27.80 -21.66 -20.67
CA LEU A 480 -27.98 -21.15 -19.31
C LEU A 480 -27.46 -22.13 -18.25
N VAL A 481 -26.90 -23.27 -18.65
CA VAL A 481 -26.51 -24.34 -17.73
C VAL A 481 -25.03 -24.23 -17.43
N LEU A 482 -24.72 -23.77 -16.21
CA LEU A 482 -23.37 -23.69 -15.69
C LEU A 482 -22.95 -25.09 -15.23
N GLY A 483 -22.15 -25.79 -16.02
CA GLY A 483 -21.95 -27.22 -15.77
C GLY A 483 -20.78 -27.91 -16.44
N ASP A 484 -20.41 -27.49 -17.65
CA ASP A 484 -19.25 -28.07 -18.32
C ASP A 484 -17.97 -27.33 -17.89
N PRO A 485 -16.92 -28.07 -17.48
CA PRO A 485 -15.63 -27.45 -17.23
C PRO A 485 -15.03 -26.88 -18.52
N ASP A 486 -14.23 -25.83 -18.35
CA ASP A 486 -13.38 -25.22 -19.39
C ASP A 486 -12.11 -26.05 -19.64
#